data_AF-A0A4Q3U782-F1
#
_entry.id   AF-A0A4Q3U782-F1
#
_cell.length_a   1.000
_cell.length_b   1.000
_cell.length_c   1.000
_cell.angle_alpha   90.00
_cell.angle_beta   90.00
_cell.angle_gamma   90.00
#
_symmetry.space_group_name_H-M   'P 1'
#
loop_
_entity.id
_entity.type
_entity.pdbx_description
1 polymer ?
#
loop_
_entity_poly.entity_id
_entity_poly.type
_entity_poly.pdbx_seq_one_letter_code
_entity_poly.pdbx_strand_id
1 'polypeptide(L)' 'MNEIFNGIMRAISSLLGLGMIALGGIWILQGLNLAFRVGFMVGDKQWVLWGALLALVGIAQIWWSNSRESYYKGK' A
#
# COMPACT_ATOMS: atom_id res chain seq x y z
N MET A 1 -6.94 26.24 10.17
CA MET A 1 -7.24 24.86 10.64
C MET A 1 -7.43 23.87 9.50
N ASN A 2 -8.12 24.22 8.41
CA ASN A 2 -8.42 23.29 7.30
C ASN A 2 -7.19 22.80 6.51
N GLU A 3 -6.15 23.63 6.35
CA GLU A 3 -4.92 23.24 5.62
C GLU A 3 -4.09 22.18 6.36
N ILE A 4 -3.93 22.34 7.68
CA ILE A 4 -3.23 21.37 8.53
C ILE A 4 -4.00 20.04 8.56
N PHE A 5 -5.32 20.09 8.68
CA PHE A 5 -6.17 18.90 8.63
C PHE A 5 -6.05 18.16 7.29
N ASN A 6 -6.07 18.88 6.16
CA ASN A 6 -5.86 18.29 4.84
C ASN A 6 -4.47 17.67 4.69
N GLY A 7 -3.43 18.33 5.19
CA GLY A 7 -2.06 17.81 5.19
C GLY A 7 -1.93 16.51 6.00
N ILE A 8 -2.51 16.47 7.20
CA ILE A 8 -2.51 15.29 8.08
C ILE A 8 -3.29 14.13 7.44
N MET A 9 -4.50 14.39 6.92
CA MET A 9 -5.30 13.36 6.25
C MET A 9 -4.57 12.76 5.05
N ARG A 10 -3.77 13.56 4.33
CA ARG A 10 -2.94 13.07 3.23
C ARG A 10 -1.78 12.22 3.72
N ALA A 11 -1.09 12.65 4.78
CA ALA A 11 -0.01 11.88 5.38
C ALA A 11 -0.51 10.51 5.89
N ILE A 12 -1.65 10.47 6.57
CA ILE A 12 -2.31 9.24 7.03
C ILE A 12 -2.67 8.36 5.83
N SER A 13 -3.28 8.93 4.80
CA SER A 13 -3.65 8.21 3.58
C SER A 13 -2.42 7.64 2.86
N SER A 14 -1.30 8.35 2.78
CA SER A 14 -0.07 7.83 2.20
C SER A 14 0.57 6.73 3.06
N LEU A 15 0.54 6.88 4.39
CA LEU A 15 1.05 5.87 5.32
C LEU A 15 0.24 4.58 5.27
N LEU A 16 -1.08 4.67 5.12
CA LEU A 16 -1.96 3.51 4.92
C LEU A 16 -1.58 2.76 3.64
N GLY A 17 -1.43 3.47 2.52
CA GLY A 17 -1.01 2.87 1.25
C GLY A 17 0.38 2.24 1.33
N LEU A 18 1.32 2.87 2.05
CA LEU A 18 2.64 2.31 2.30
C LEU A 18 2.56 1.02 3.12
N GLY A 19 1.69 0.98 4.13
CA GLY A 19 1.41 -0.22 4.92
C GLY A 19 0.84 -1.36 4.06
N MET A 20 -0.08 -1.05 3.15
CA MET A 20 -0.64 -2.04 2.21
C MET A 20 0.44 -2.61 1.27
N ILE A 21 1.35 -1.77 0.78
CA ILE A 21 2.48 -2.21 -0.04
C ILE A 21 3.43 -3.10 0.76
N ALA A 22 3.76 -2.72 2.00
CA ALA A 22 4.64 -3.50 2.86
C ALA A 22 4.04 -4.88 3.19
N LEU A 23 2.76 -4.93 3.57
CA LEU A 23 2.04 -6.18 3.84
C LEU A 23 1.92 -7.05 2.57
N GLY A 24 1.63 -6.43 1.42
CA GLY A 24 1.57 -7.13 0.13
C GLY A 24 2.93 -7.72 -0.25
N GLY A 25 4.00 -6.97 -0.01
CA GLY A 25 5.38 -7.44 -0.19
C GLY A 25 5.73 -8.62 0.71
N ILE A 26 5.29 -8.60 1.98
CA ILE A 26 5.46 -9.74 2.90
C ILE A 26 4.74 -10.97 2.35
N TRP A 27 3.50 -10.85 1.90
CA TRP A 27 2.74 -11.97 1.33
C TRP A 27 3.36 -12.52 0.05
N ILE A 28 3.90 -11.66 -0.82
CA ILE A 28 4.67 -12.08 -2.00
C ILE A 28 5.91 -12.88 -1.58
N LEU A 29 6.69 -12.36 -0.64
CA LEU A 29 7.90 -13.01 -0.16
C LEU A 29 7.62 -14.36 0.52
N GLN A 30 6.53 -14.46 1.28
CA GLN A 30 6.07 -15.70 1.89
C GLN A 30 5.59 -16.72 0.84
N GLY A 31 4.75 -16.28 -0.11
CA GLY A 31 4.24 -17.14 -1.17
C GLY A 31 5.34 -17.66 -2.10
N LEU A 32 6.40 -16.88 -2.33
CA LEU A 32 7.59 -17.30 -3.10
C LEU A 32 8.60 -18.14 -2.29
N ASN A 33 8.33 -18.42 -1.01
CA ASN A 33 9.24 -19.13 -0.12
C ASN A 33 10.62 -18.43 0.05
N LEU A 34 10.68 -17.12 -0.20
CA LEU A 34 11.93 -16.35 -0.17
C LEU A 34 12.23 -15.82 1.23
N ALA A 35 11.23 -15.22 1.90
CA ALA A 35 11.38 -14.64 3.24
C ALA A 35 10.14 -14.85 4.12
N PHE A 36 10.33 -14.78 5.44
CA PHE A 36 9.29 -15.05 6.46
C PHE A 36 8.62 -16.41 6.31
N ARG A 37 9.43 -17.49 6.26
CA ARG A 37 8.99 -18.89 6.19
C ARG A 37 8.30 -19.39 7.46
N VAL A 38 7.37 -18.60 7.99
CA VAL A 38 6.67 -18.84 9.25
C VAL A 38 5.18 -18.82 8.96
N GLY A 39 4.50 -19.94 9.18
CA GLY A 39 3.05 -20.08 9.05
C GLY A 39 2.56 -20.77 7.76
N PHE A 40 1.24 -20.79 7.60
CA PHE A 40 0.49 -21.52 6.56
C PHE A 40 0.64 -20.97 5.12
N MET A 41 1.19 -19.77 4.95
CA MET A 41 1.19 -19.02 3.69
C MET A 41 2.43 -19.30 2.82
N VAL A 42 3.35 -20.12 3.31
CA VAL A 42 4.70 -20.26 2.78
C VAL A 42 4.74 -21.30 1.66
N GLY A 43 5.10 -20.86 0.45
CA GLY A 43 5.18 -21.72 -0.74
C GLY A 43 3.89 -21.88 -1.55
N ASP A 44 2.84 -21.13 -1.22
CA ASP A 44 1.59 -21.11 -1.99
C ASP A 44 1.51 -19.84 -2.86
N LYS A 45 1.41 -20.05 -4.18
CA LYS A 45 1.37 -18.99 -5.19
C LYS A 45 0.11 -18.13 -5.10
N GLN A 46 -0.94 -18.58 -4.42
CA GLN A 46 -2.14 -17.77 -4.19
C GLN A 46 -1.80 -16.51 -3.38
N TRP A 47 -0.92 -16.61 -2.38
CA TRP A 47 -0.51 -15.47 -1.56
C TRP A 47 0.35 -14.46 -2.34
N VAL A 48 1.08 -14.91 -3.36
CA VAL A 48 1.80 -14.03 -4.29
C VAL A 48 0.82 -13.16 -5.08
N LEU A 49 -0.26 -13.76 -5.59
CA LEU A 49 -1.30 -13.02 -6.31
C LEU A 49 -2.03 -12.02 -5.40
N TRP A 50 -2.43 -12.46 -4.21
CA TRP A 50 -3.08 -11.58 -3.23
C TRP A 50 -2.18 -10.44 -2.76
N GLY A 51 -0.90 -10.74 -2.49
CA GLY A 51 0.09 -9.74 -2.12
C GLY A 51 0.37 -8.73 -3.24
N ALA A 52 0.45 -9.19 -4.49
CA ALA A 52 0.61 -8.33 -5.65
C ALA A 52 -0.60 -7.40 -5.87
N LEU A 53 -1.82 -7.94 -5.72
CA LEU A 53 -3.04 -7.13 -5.76
C LEU A 53 -3.07 -6.09 -4.64
N LEU A 54 -2.72 -6.48 -3.40
CA LEU A 54 -2.68 -5.55 -2.26
C LEU A 54 -1.65 -4.44 -2.48
N ALA A 55 -0.46 -4.77 -2.98
CA ALA A 55 0.57 -3.80 -3.32
C ALA A 55 0.12 -2.85 -4.44
N LEU A 56 -0.53 -3.38 -5.48
CA LEU A 56 -1.13 -2.56 -6.56
C LEU A 56 -2.19 -1.60 -6.03
N VAL A 57 -3.08 -2.08 -5.16
CA VAL A 57 -4.10 -1.23 -4.52
C VAL A 57 -3.44 -0.17 -3.63
N GLY A 58 -2.41 -0.51 -2.87
CA GLY A 58 -1.64 0.45 -2.07
C GLY A 58 -0.99 1.55 -2.93
N ILE A 59 -0.38 1.17 -4.06
CA ILE A 59 0.18 2.12 -5.03
C ILE A 59 -0.92 3.01 -5.61
N ALA A 60 -2.03 2.42 -6.05
CA ALA A 60 -3.17 3.17 -6.59
C ALA A 60 -3.75 4.15 -5.57
N GLN A 61 -3.81 3.76 -4.29
CA GLN A 61 -4.30 4.59 -3.21
C GLN A 61 -3.36 5.77 -2.93
N ILE A 62 -2.04 5.55 -2.91
CA ILE A 62 -1.06 6.64 -2.80
C ILE A 62 -1.18 7.59 -4.00
N TRP A 63 -1.24 7.05 -5.21
CA TRP A 63 -1.34 7.83 -6.44
C TRP A 63 -2.63 8.65 -6.50
N TRP A 64 -3.76 8.08 -6.08
CA TRP A 64 -5.04 8.78 -5.97
C TRP A 64 -4.99 9.90 -4.92
N SER A 65 -4.44 9.59 -3.74
CA SER A 65 -4.29 10.57 -2.65
C SER A 65 -3.41 11.75 -3.07
N ASN A 66 -2.36 11.49 -3.86
CA ASN A 66 -1.47 12.52 -4.37
C ASN A 66 -2.05 13.27 -5.58
N SER A 67 -2.81 12.61 -6.47
CA SER A 67 -3.46 13.27 -7.62
C SER A 67 -4.55 14.26 -7.19
N ARG A 68 -5.19 14.06 -6.02
CA ARG A 68 -6.12 15.06 -5.46
C ARG A 68 -5.42 16.36 -5.03
N GLU A 69 -4.10 16.38 -4.84
CA GLU A 69 -3.33 17.60 -4.56
C GLU A 69 -3.20 18.49 -5.81
N SER A 70 -3.03 17.92 -7.00
CA SER A 70 -2.90 18.68 -8.25
C SER A 70 -4.13 19.55 -8.54
N TYR A 71 -5.29 19.20 -7.99
CA TYR A 71 -6.51 20.01 -8.09
C TYR A 71 -6.50 21.26 -7.17
N TYR A 72 -5.72 21.25 -6.09
CA TYR A 72 -5.63 22.37 -5.13
C TYR A 72 -4.45 23.31 -5.38
N LYS A 73 -3.37 22.86 -6.02
CA LYS A 73 -2.24 23.72 -6.44
C LYS A 73 -2.46 24.42 -7.80
N GLY A 74 -3.62 24.21 -8.43
CA GLY A 74 -3.98 24.77 -9.74
C GLY A 74 -4.86 26.03 -9.71
N LYS A 75 -4.90 26.77 -8.60
CA LYS A 75 -5.49 28.11 -8.52
C LYS A 75 -4.58 29.05 -7.74
#